data_AF-A0A7L3LG17-F1
#
_entry.id   AF-A0A7L3LG17-F1
#
_cell.length_a   1.000
_cell.length_b   1.000
_cell.length_c   1.000
_cell.angle_alpha   90.00
_cell.angle_beta   90.00
_cell.angle_gamma   90.00
#
_symmetry.space_group_name_H-M   'P 1'
#
loop_
_entity.id
_entity.type
_entity.pdbx_description
1 polymer ?
#
loop_
_entity_poly.entity_id
_entity_poly.type
_entity_poly.pdbx_seq_one_letter_code
_entity_poly.pdbx_strand_id
1 'polypeptide(L)'
;MTKNRVVDWALAEYMAFGSFLKEGIHVRLSGQDVERGTFSHRHHVLHDQEVDKRTCVPMNHLWEQQAPYTVCNSSLSEYGVLGFELGFAMASPNALVCWEAQFGDFHNTAQCIIDQFISSGQAKWVRHNGIVLLLPHGMEGMGPEHSSARPERFLQMSNDDSDAYPFSEQFEVSQLYECNWIVVNCSTPANYFHVLRRQILLPFRKPLIVLTPKSLLRHPEAKSSFDEMVSG
;
A
#
# COMPACT_ATOMS: atom_id res chain seq x y z
N MET A 1 1.34 6.26 23.54
CA MET A 1 1.72 5.26 22.52
C MET A 1 3.22 5.29 22.26
N THR A 2 3.77 6.35 21.67
CA THR A 2 5.23 6.48 21.39
C THR A 2 6.14 6.36 22.62
N LYS A 3 5.76 6.96 23.77
CA LYS A 3 6.50 6.79 25.05
C LYS A 3 6.63 5.33 25.49
N ASN A 4 5.66 4.49 25.12
CA ASN A 4 5.65 3.07 25.46
C ASN A 4 6.29 2.21 24.35
N ARG A 5 6.88 2.84 23.31
CA ARG A 5 7.47 2.16 22.14
C ARG A 5 6.50 1.19 21.45
N VAL A 6 5.24 1.60 21.37
CA VAL A 6 4.18 0.87 20.66
C VAL A 6 3.71 1.72 19.48
N VAL A 7 3.34 1.09 18.36
CA VAL A 7 2.72 1.73 17.19
C VAL A 7 1.34 1.17 16.92
N ASP A 8 0.45 2.03 16.40
CA ASP A 8 -0.76 1.62 15.70
C ASP A 8 -0.50 1.58 14.18
N TRP A 9 -1.55 1.32 13.41
CA TRP A 9 -1.46 1.15 11.96
C TRP A 9 -0.94 2.38 11.23
N ALA A 10 -1.46 3.56 11.58
CA ALA A 10 -1.10 4.82 10.94
C ALA A 10 0.33 5.22 11.25
N LEU A 11 0.78 5.03 12.50
CA LEU A 11 2.16 5.33 12.87
C LEU A 11 3.16 4.35 12.23
N ALA A 12 2.81 3.06 12.09
CA ALA A 12 3.64 2.10 11.37
C ALA A 12 3.77 2.47 9.88
N GLU A 13 2.68 2.90 9.23
CA GLU A 13 2.72 3.43 7.86
C GLU A 13 3.64 4.65 7.76
N TYR A 14 3.47 5.61 8.68
CA TYR A 14 4.26 6.84 8.73
C TYR A 14 5.76 6.54 8.91
N MET A 15 6.10 5.55 9.74
CA MET A 15 7.48 5.09 9.91
C MET A 15 8.04 4.41 8.67
N ALA A 16 7.24 3.58 7.99
CA ALA A 16 7.66 2.94 6.74
C ALA A 16 7.96 4.01 5.67
N PHE A 17 7.04 4.95 5.46
CA PHE A 17 7.24 6.03 4.49
C PHE A 17 8.43 6.92 4.88
N GLY A 18 8.48 7.37 6.14
CA GLY A 18 9.59 8.18 6.64
C GLY A 18 10.95 7.51 6.46
N SER A 19 11.06 6.20 6.73
CA SER A 19 12.31 5.45 6.55
C SER A 19 12.80 5.51 5.09
N PHE A 20 11.91 5.36 4.12
CA PHE A 20 12.24 5.50 2.70
C PHE A 20 12.67 6.91 2.33
N LEU A 21 11.97 7.93 2.81
CA LEU A 21 12.31 9.31 2.53
C LEU A 21 13.73 9.64 3.05
N LYS A 22 14.08 9.12 4.23
CA LYS A 22 15.44 9.23 4.79
C LYS A 22 16.48 8.51 3.93
N GLU A 23 16.14 7.37 3.34
CA GLU A 23 16.98 6.59 2.44
C GLU A 23 17.04 7.17 1.01
N GLY A 24 16.40 8.31 0.74
CA GLY A 24 16.39 8.95 -0.57
C GLY A 24 15.40 8.33 -1.57
N ILE A 25 14.43 7.57 -1.07
CA ILE A 25 13.40 6.89 -1.86
C ILE A 25 12.11 7.71 -1.87
N HIS A 26 11.64 8.09 -3.07
CA HIS A 26 10.37 8.80 -3.24
C HIS A 26 9.21 7.92 -2.81
N VAL A 27 8.32 8.46 -1.98
CA VAL A 27 7.03 7.85 -1.67
C VAL A 27 5.90 8.67 -2.27
N ARG A 28 5.02 8.02 -3.02
CA ARG A 28 3.82 8.58 -3.62
C ARG A 28 2.58 7.84 -3.13
N LEU A 29 1.60 8.56 -2.59
CA LEU A 29 0.29 8.06 -2.16
C LEU A 29 -0.82 8.83 -2.87
N SER A 30 -1.69 8.12 -3.57
CA SER A 30 -2.77 8.69 -4.37
C SER A 30 -4.07 7.93 -4.13
N GLY A 31 -5.19 8.64 -4.12
CA GLY A 31 -6.51 8.08 -3.93
C GLY A 31 -7.48 9.11 -3.36
N GLN A 32 -8.74 8.72 -3.17
CA GLN A 32 -9.76 9.62 -2.64
C GLN A 32 -9.55 9.83 -1.14
N ASP A 33 -9.46 11.09 -0.71
CA ASP A 33 -9.31 11.50 0.68
C ASP A 33 -8.09 10.91 1.41
N VAL A 34 -7.08 10.43 0.68
CA VAL A 34 -5.89 9.77 1.26
C VAL A 34 -5.08 10.68 2.16
N GLU A 35 -5.14 12.00 1.97
CA GLU A 35 -4.42 12.98 2.79
C GLU A 35 -4.84 12.91 4.27
N ARG A 36 -6.14 12.81 4.53
CA ARG A 36 -6.72 12.58 5.87
C ARG A 36 -6.82 11.08 6.19
N GLY A 37 -7.03 10.27 5.16
CA GLY A 37 -7.53 8.91 5.22
C GLY A 37 -9.05 8.89 5.31
N THR A 38 -9.69 7.98 4.58
CA THR A 38 -11.15 7.76 4.60
C THR A 38 -11.66 7.59 6.03
N PHE A 39 -10.94 6.79 6.82
CA PHE A 39 -11.28 6.52 8.21
C PHE A 39 -10.73 7.58 9.19
N SER A 40 -10.16 8.69 8.72
CA SER A 40 -9.52 9.73 9.54
C SER A 40 -8.45 9.17 10.48
N HIS A 41 -7.61 8.26 9.97
CA HIS A 41 -6.51 7.64 10.70
C HIS A 41 -5.14 8.24 10.34
N ARG A 42 -5.01 8.87 9.16
CA ARG A 42 -3.71 9.16 8.54
C ARG A 42 -3.20 10.57 8.78
N HIS A 43 -4.00 11.59 8.45
CA HIS A 43 -3.66 13.01 8.66
C HIS A 43 -2.27 13.43 8.18
N HIS A 44 -1.85 12.99 6.99
CA HIS A 44 -0.56 13.38 6.41
C HIS A 44 -0.53 14.83 5.91
N VAL A 45 -1.70 15.41 5.63
CA VAL A 45 -1.86 16.85 5.36
C VAL A 45 -2.64 17.48 6.50
N LEU A 46 -2.04 18.48 7.13
CA LEU A 46 -2.64 19.28 8.19
C LEU A 46 -3.18 20.57 7.58
N HIS A 47 -4.42 20.92 7.92
CA HIS A 47 -5.07 22.16 7.49
C HIS A 47 -5.11 23.15 8.65
N ASP A 48 -4.64 24.37 8.41
CA ASP A 48 -4.76 25.48 9.37
C ASP A 48 -6.26 25.79 9.59
N GLN A 49 -6.65 25.93 10.85
CA GLN A 49 -8.06 26.16 11.21
C GLN A 49 -8.48 27.63 11.06
N GLU A 50 -7.51 28.55 11.10
CA GLU A 50 -7.76 29.99 11.07
C GLU A 50 -7.45 30.59 9.68
N VAL A 51 -6.59 29.94 8.90
CA VAL A 51 -6.17 30.41 7.57
C VAL A 51 -6.61 29.44 6.48
N ASP A 52 -7.59 29.87 5.67
CA ASP A 52 -8.11 29.08 4.55
C ASP A 52 -7.00 28.63 3.59
N LYS A 53 -7.11 27.38 3.10
CA LYS A 53 -6.19 26.70 2.17
C LYS A 53 -4.74 26.60 2.62
N ARG A 54 -4.39 27.03 3.82
CA ARG A 54 -3.04 26.83 4.35
C ARG A 54 -2.90 25.39 4.83
N THR A 55 -1.98 24.67 4.21
CA THR A 55 -1.68 23.28 4.56
C THR A 55 -0.23 23.09 4.94
N CYS A 56 0.04 22.03 5.69
CA CYS A 56 1.37 21.54 5.99
C CYS A 56 1.39 20.03 5.77
N VAL A 57 2.46 19.53 5.15
CA VAL A 57 2.71 18.09 5.02
C VAL A 57 3.93 17.78 5.88
N PRO A 58 3.78 17.44 7.17
CA PRO A 58 4.91 17.30 8.09
C PRO A 58 5.97 16.30 7.60
N MET A 59 5.54 15.29 6.84
CA MET A 59 6.41 14.25 6.30
C MET A 59 7.44 14.79 5.29
N ASN A 60 7.22 15.97 4.69
CA ASN A 60 8.18 16.65 3.81
C ASN A 60 9.26 17.44 4.58
N HIS A 61 9.27 17.40 5.92
CA HIS A 61 10.14 18.20 6.78
C HIS A 61 10.83 17.36 7.88
N LEU A 62 10.99 16.05 7.65
CA LEU A 62 11.59 15.12 8.60
C LEU A 62 13.13 15.15 8.58
N TRP A 63 13.75 15.34 7.41
CA TRP A 63 15.21 15.45 7.24
C TRP A 63 15.59 16.49 6.19
N GLU A 64 16.80 17.05 6.29
CA GLU A 64 17.28 18.11 5.39
C GLU A 64 17.45 17.63 3.93
N GLN A 65 17.89 16.38 3.73
CA GLN A 65 18.16 15.79 2.40
C GLN A 65 17.23 14.62 2.08
N GLN A 66 16.00 14.63 2.62
CA GLN A 66 15.05 13.56 2.33
C GLN A 66 14.59 13.57 0.87
N ALA A 67 14.16 12.40 0.38
CA ALA A 67 13.40 12.32 -0.85
C ALA A 67 12.03 13.02 -0.73
N PRO A 68 11.40 13.38 -1.87
CA PRO A 68 10.06 13.94 -1.88
C PRO A 68 9.04 12.96 -1.31
N TYR A 69 8.05 13.47 -0.56
CA TYR A 69 6.81 12.76 -0.29
C TYR A 69 5.67 13.43 -1.05
N THR A 70 4.96 12.65 -1.86
CA THR A 70 3.82 13.14 -2.65
C THR A 70 2.55 12.43 -2.19
N VAL A 71 1.68 13.15 -1.49
CA VAL A 71 0.33 12.71 -1.16
C VAL A 71 -0.66 13.54 -1.96
N CYS A 72 -1.64 12.89 -2.59
CA CYS A 72 -2.60 13.57 -3.44
C CYS A 72 -4.00 12.98 -3.25
N ASN A 73 -4.94 13.82 -2.80
CA ASN A 73 -6.35 13.52 -2.98
C ASN A 73 -6.67 13.48 -4.48
N SER A 74 -7.08 12.32 -4.97
CA SER A 74 -7.45 12.14 -6.37
C SER A 74 -8.85 12.65 -6.66
N SER A 75 -9.17 12.84 -7.94
CA SER A 75 -10.57 12.94 -8.37
C SER A 75 -11.33 11.65 -8.05
N LEU A 76 -12.66 11.72 -8.11
CA LEU A 76 -13.56 10.58 -7.91
C LEU A 76 -13.55 9.65 -9.15
N SER A 77 -12.41 9.00 -9.41
CA SER A 77 -12.20 8.09 -10.54
C SER A 77 -11.15 7.05 -10.18
N GLU A 78 -11.49 5.77 -10.14
CA GLU A 78 -10.50 4.72 -9.90
C GLU A 78 -9.80 4.33 -11.20
N TYR A 79 -10.54 4.17 -12.31
CA TYR A 79 -9.98 3.73 -13.59
C TYR A 79 -8.85 4.65 -14.07
N GLY A 80 -9.11 5.96 -14.11
CA GLY A 80 -8.13 6.93 -14.60
C GLY A 80 -6.94 7.08 -13.65
N VAL A 81 -7.21 7.13 -12.34
CA VAL A 81 -6.18 7.34 -11.33
C VAL A 81 -5.30 6.09 -11.18
N LEU A 82 -5.87 4.89 -11.07
CA LEU A 82 -5.08 3.65 -10.99
C LEU A 82 -4.24 3.45 -12.26
N GLY A 83 -4.78 3.76 -13.43
CA GLY A 83 -4.01 3.75 -14.68
C GLY A 83 -2.85 4.74 -14.69
N PHE A 84 -3.04 5.94 -14.13
CA PHE A 84 -1.98 6.93 -13.95
C PHE A 84 -0.89 6.44 -13.00
N GLU A 85 -1.26 5.93 -11.82
CA GLU A 85 -0.31 5.43 -10.81
C GLU A 85 0.48 4.23 -11.32
N LEU A 86 -0.16 3.34 -12.11
CA LEU A 86 0.52 2.25 -12.80
C LEU A 86 1.63 2.78 -13.72
N GLY A 87 1.34 3.82 -14.51
CA GLY A 87 2.31 4.48 -15.38
C GLY A 87 3.46 5.12 -14.58
N PHE A 88 3.14 5.77 -13.46
CA PHE A 88 4.15 6.36 -12.58
C PHE A 88 5.08 5.29 -12.00
N ALA A 89 4.53 4.20 -11.47
CA ALA A 89 5.30 3.08 -10.92
C ALA A 89 6.19 2.40 -11.97
N MET A 90 5.77 2.43 -13.24
CA MET A 90 6.58 1.92 -14.35
C MET A 90 7.76 2.84 -14.68
N ALA A 91 7.54 4.16 -14.66
CA ALA A 91 8.58 5.14 -14.97
C ALA A 91 9.58 5.34 -13.83
N SER A 92 9.14 5.18 -12.58
CA SER A 92 9.92 5.39 -11.37
C SER A 92 10.00 4.11 -10.52
N PRO A 93 10.71 3.06 -10.98
CA PRO A 93 10.73 1.76 -10.29
C PRO A 93 11.35 1.83 -8.90
N ASN A 94 12.14 2.86 -8.58
CA ASN A 94 12.74 3.02 -7.26
C ASN A 94 11.85 3.77 -6.27
N ALA A 95 10.67 4.26 -6.69
CA ALA A 95 9.72 4.92 -5.82
C ALA A 95 8.71 3.93 -5.24
N LEU A 96 8.27 4.13 -4.01
CA LEU A 96 7.08 3.46 -3.47
C LEU A 96 5.84 4.20 -3.98
N VAL A 97 5.06 3.55 -4.84
CA VAL A 97 3.85 4.12 -5.44
C VAL A 97 2.63 3.37 -4.94
N CYS A 98 1.82 4.05 -4.13
CA CYS A 98 0.62 3.52 -3.51
C CYS A 98 -0.63 4.18 -4.11
N TRP A 99 -1.58 3.35 -4.49
CA TRP A 99 -2.95 3.74 -4.80
C TRP A 99 -3.89 3.17 -3.72
N GLU A 100 -4.72 4.01 -3.11
CA GLU A 100 -5.70 3.59 -2.10
C GLU A 100 -7.13 3.79 -2.61
N ALA A 101 -7.91 2.71 -2.58
CA ALA A 101 -9.35 2.79 -2.77
C ALA A 101 -10.01 3.32 -1.50
N GLN A 102 -11.07 4.11 -1.62
CA GLN A 102 -11.80 4.63 -0.45
C GLN A 102 -12.38 3.47 0.41
N PHE A 103 -12.97 2.49 -0.27
CA PHE A 103 -13.22 1.14 0.25
C PHE A 103 -12.72 0.14 -0.77
N GLY A 104 -12.24 -1.01 -0.31
CA GLY A 104 -11.70 -2.04 -1.18
C GLY A 104 -12.70 -2.50 -2.23
N ASP A 105 -14.00 -2.44 -1.94
CA ASP A 105 -15.10 -2.81 -2.83
C ASP A 105 -15.06 -2.07 -4.19
N PHE A 106 -14.57 -0.83 -4.21
CA PHE A 106 -14.58 0.06 -5.39
C PHE A 106 -13.45 -0.17 -6.40
N HIS A 107 -12.49 -1.06 -6.12
CA HIS A 107 -11.42 -1.38 -7.10
C HIS A 107 -11.97 -1.91 -8.44
N ASN A 108 -13.19 -2.48 -8.42
CA ASN A 108 -13.85 -3.07 -9.58
C ASN A 108 -14.15 -2.06 -10.69
N THR A 109 -14.24 -0.76 -10.42
CA THR A 109 -14.42 0.27 -11.46
C THR A 109 -13.14 0.46 -12.28
N ALA A 110 -11.99 0.02 -11.76
CA ALA A 110 -10.70 -0.02 -12.44
C ALA A 110 -10.30 -1.43 -12.92
N GLN A 111 -11.26 -2.37 -13.02
CA GLN A 111 -10.97 -3.78 -13.32
C GLN A 111 -10.13 -3.98 -14.59
N CYS A 112 -10.37 -3.23 -15.66
CA CYS A 112 -9.56 -3.37 -16.87
C CYS A 112 -8.07 -3.04 -16.65
N ILE A 113 -7.76 -2.10 -15.75
CA ILE A 113 -6.37 -1.78 -15.38
C ILE A 113 -5.76 -2.97 -14.61
N ILE A 114 -6.52 -3.54 -13.69
CA ILE A 114 -6.12 -4.71 -12.90
C ILE A 114 -5.87 -5.93 -13.81
N ASP A 115 -6.82 -6.26 -14.67
CA ASP A 115 -6.78 -7.43 -15.55
C ASP A 115 -5.70 -7.31 -16.61
N GLN A 116 -5.70 -6.21 -17.36
CA GLN A 116 -4.94 -6.12 -18.60
C GLN A 116 -3.52 -5.62 -18.40
N PHE A 117 -3.22 -5.05 -17.23
CA PHE A 117 -1.91 -4.46 -16.94
C PHE A 117 -1.30 -4.94 -15.63
N ILE A 118 -1.99 -4.79 -14.50
CA ILE A 118 -1.39 -5.13 -13.20
C ILE A 118 -1.15 -6.64 -13.08
N SER A 119 -2.15 -7.47 -13.43
CA SER A 119 -2.06 -8.93 -13.30
C SER A 119 -1.15 -9.59 -14.34
N SER A 120 -1.14 -9.04 -15.56
CA SER A 120 -0.63 -9.75 -16.75
C SER A 120 0.48 -8.98 -17.47
N GLY A 121 0.79 -7.74 -17.05
CA GLY A 121 1.73 -6.86 -17.74
C GLY A 121 3.16 -7.40 -17.78
N GLN A 122 3.62 -8.07 -16.71
CA GLN A 122 4.92 -8.72 -16.72
C GLN A 122 4.96 -9.89 -17.71
N ALA A 123 3.95 -10.76 -17.71
CA ALA A 123 3.91 -11.91 -18.60
C ALA A 123 3.77 -11.50 -20.08
N LYS A 124 2.94 -10.48 -20.36
CA LYS A 124 2.68 -10.03 -21.74
C LYS A 124 3.81 -9.20 -22.33
N TRP A 125 4.46 -8.36 -21.52
CA TRP A 125 5.34 -7.30 -22.01
C TRP A 125 6.69 -7.21 -21.27
N VAL A 126 6.99 -8.15 -20.39
CA VAL A 126 8.22 -8.18 -19.57
C VAL A 126 8.38 -6.88 -18.76
N ARG A 127 7.25 -6.30 -18.32
CA ARG A 127 7.21 -5.06 -17.53
C ARG A 127 7.06 -5.37 -16.06
N HIS A 128 8.14 -5.17 -15.31
CA HIS A 128 8.09 -5.10 -13.85
C HIS A 128 7.40 -3.82 -13.40
N ASN A 129 6.58 -3.92 -12.35
CA ASN A 129 5.87 -2.78 -11.77
C ASN A 129 5.70 -3.01 -10.27
N GLY A 130 5.98 -1.99 -9.46
CA GLY A 130 5.96 -2.08 -7.99
C GLY A 130 4.76 -1.40 -7.35
N ILE A 131 3.68 -1.17 -8.09
CA ILE A 131 2.49 -0.49 -7.57
C ILE A 131 1.88 -1.24 -6.38
N VAL A 132 1.49 -0.49 -5.36
CA VAL A 132 0.80 -1.01 -4.17
C VAL A 132 -0.66 -0.58 -4.21
N LEU A 133 -1.57 -1.54 -4.17
CA LEU A 133 -3.01 -1.33 -4.04
C LEU A 133 -3.39 -1.51 -2.57
N LEU A 134 -3.85 -0.44 -1.93
CA LEU A 134 -4.37 -0.43 -0.57
C LEU A 134 -5.89 -0.53 -0.64
N LEU A 135 -6.45 -1.67 -0.24
CA LEU A 135 -7.86 -2.02 -0.41
C LEU A 135 -8.53 -2.26 0.95
N PRO A 136 -9.24 -1.27 1.52
CA PRO A 136 -9.90 -1.44 2.82
C PRO A 136 -10.88 -2.61 2.82
N HIS A 137 -10.69 -3.58 3.71
CA HIS A 137 -11.41 -4.85 3.75
C HIS A 137 -11.83 -5.21 5.18
N GLY A 138 -13.02 -5.80 5.33
CA GLY A 138 -13.49 -6.35 6.62
C GLY A 138 -15.01 -6.48 6.70
N MET A 139 -15.50 -7.62 7.19
CA MET A 139 -16.93 -7.90 7.39
C MET A 139 -17.46 -7.28 8.69
N GLU A 140 -17.73 -5.99 8.67
CA GLU A 140 -18.02 -5.17 9.87
C GLU A 140 -19.48 -4.68 9.93
N GLY A 141 -20.38 -5.29 9.15
CA GLY A 141 -21.80 -4.95 9.14
C GLY A 141 -22.16 -3.67 8.37
N MET A 142 -21.25 -3.14 7.55
CA MET A 142 -21.48 -1.93 6.73
C MET A 142 -22.19 -2.18 5.38
N GLY A 143 -22.62 -3.42 5.13
CA GLY A 143 -23.33 -3.80 3.91
C GLY A 143 -22.41 -4.23 2.76
N PRO A 144 -23.00 -4.54 1.58
CA PRO A 144 -22.32 -5.26 0.50
C PRO A 144 -21.23 -4.48 -0.24
N GLU A 145 -21.24 -3.14 -0.15
CA GLU A 145 -20.29 -2.25 -0.87
C GLU A 145 -19.26 -1.58 0.06
N HIS A 146 -19.14 -2.07 1.29
CA HIS A 146 -18.19 -1.53 2.30
C HIS A 146 -17.54 -2.65 3.13
N SER A 147 -17.46 -3.86 2.57
CA SER A 147 -17.05 -5.05 3.32
C SER A 147 -15.95 -5.85 2.62
N SER A 148 -16.03 -6.00 1.29
CA SER A 148 -15.18 -6.92 0.57
C SER A 148 -14.38 -6.25 -0.53
N ALA A 149 -13.06 -6.26 -0.38
CA ALA A 149 -12.13 -6.01 -1.47
C ALA A 149 -12.07 -7.17 -2.50
N ARG A 150 -12.93 -8.18 -2.36
CA ARG A 150 -13.01 -9.36 -3.25
C ARG A 150 -11.67 -10.10 -3.37
N PRO A 151 -11.02 -10.47 -2.24
CA PRO A 151 -9.72 -11.14 -2.28
C PRO A 151 -9.72 -12.40 -3.15
N GLU A 152 -10.84 -13.12 -3.22
CA GLU A 152 -11.02 -14.29 -4.07
C GLU A 152 -10.73 -14.01 -5.55
N ARG A 153 -10.99 -12.80 -6.03
CA ARG A 153 -10.72 -12.40 -7.43
C ARG A 153 -9.23 -12.23 -7.67
N PHE A 154 -8.52 -11.58 -6.75
CA PHE A 154 -7.07 -11.45 -6.83
C PHE A 154 -6.37 -12.81 -6.72
N LEU A 155 -6.87 -13.70 -5.83
CA LEU A 155 -6.33 -15.06 -5.73
C LEU A 155 -6.60 -15.87 -7.02
N GLN A 156 -7.81 -15.82 -7.57
CA GLN A 156 -8.15 -16.49 -8.84
C GLN A 156 -7.30 -16.01 -10.02
N MET A 157 -6.91 -14.73 -10.02
CA MET A 157 -6.07 -14.13 -11.05
C MET A 157 -4.57 -14.26 -10.79
N SER A 158 -4.17 -14.94 -9.71
CA SER A 158 -2.77 -15.27 -9.45
C SER A 158 -2.33 -16.41 -10.37
N ASN A 159 -1.05 -16.44 -10.76
CA ASN A 159 -0.51 -17.47 -11.66
C ASN A 159 0.04 -18.70 -10.93
N ASP A 160 -0.25 -18.86 -9.65
CA ASP A 160 0.10 -20.04 -8.86
C ASP A 160 -0.60 -21.30 -9.40
N ASP A 161 0.15 -22.39 -9.49
CA ASP A 161 -0.39 -23.71 -9.82
C ASP A 161 -0.89 -24.37 -8.54
N SER A 162 -2.20 -24.62 -8.46
CA SER A 162 -2.85 -25.24 -7.29
C SER A 162 -2.42 -26.68 -7.04
N ASP A 163 -1.90 -27.36 -8.06
CA ASP A 163 -1.49 -28.77 -7.99
C ASP A 163 0.03 -28.92 -7.78
N ALA A 164 0.79 -27.82 -7.87
CA ALA A 164 2.23 -27.81 -7.66
C ALA A 164 2.60 -27.09 -6.36
N TYR A 165 3.24 -27.81 -5.45
CA TYR A 165 3.90 -27.20 -4.30
C TYR A 165 5.36 -26.92 -4.66
N PRO A 166 5.82 -25.67 -4.78
CA PRO A 166 7.19 -25.41 -5.18
C PRO A 166 8.10 -25.71 -4.00
N PHE A 167 8.94 -26.75 -4.09
CA PHE A 167 9.96 -27.06 -3.08
C PHE A 167 11.33 -26.78 -3.67
N SER A 168 12.01 -25.75 -3.17
CA SER A 168 13.42 -25.47 -3.47
C SER A 168 14.10 -24.85 -2.26
N GLU A 169 15.43 -24.93 -2.18
CA GLU A 169 16.20 -24.29 -1.09
C GLU A 169 16.02 -22.76 -1.04
N GLN A 170 15.53 -22.14 -2.12
CA GLN A 170 15.32 -20.70 -2.26
C GLN A 170 13.84 -20.35 -2.46
N PHE A 171 12.95 -21.25 -2.05
CA PHE A 171 11.52 -21.19 -2.32
C PHE A 171 10.91 -19.79 -2.08
N GLU A 172 11.20 -19.16 -0.95
CA GLU A 172 10.61 -17.89 -0.54
C GLU A 172 10.90 -16.76 -1.54
N VAL A 173 12.15 -16.65 -2.00
CA VAL A 173 12.55 -15.61 -2.96
C VAL A 173 12.09 -15.96 -4.37
N SER A 174 12.19 -17.24 -4.76
CA SER A 174 11.73 -17.73 -6.06
C SER A 174 10.23 -17.52 -6.23
N GLN A 175 9.43 -17.85 -5.21
CA GLN A 175 7.97 -17.66 -5.23
C GLN A 175 7.61 -16.20 -5.45
N LEU A 176 8.22 -15.28 -4.69
CA LEU A 176 7.98 -13.84 -4.85
C LEU A 176 8.44 -13.31 -6.22
N TYR A 177 9.44 -13.93 -6.83
CA TYR A 177 9.92 -13.56 -8.16
C TYR A 177 9.02 -14.11 -9.28
N GLU A 178 8.46 -15.31 -9.12
CA GLU A 178 7.67 -16.01 -10.15
C GLU A 178 6.20 -15.59 -10.14
N CYS A 179 5.62 -15.30 -8.97
CA CYS A 179 4.22 -14.88 -8.85
C CYS A 179 3.96 -13.59 -9.64
N ASN A 180 2.82 -13.47 -10.31
CA ASN A 180 2.50 -12.27 -11.08
C ASN A 180 2.30 -11.02 -10.20
N TRP A 181 1.82 -11.21 -8.97
CA TRP A 181 1.72 -10.19 -7.93
C TRP A 181 1.76 -10.83 -6.53
N ILE A 182 1.75 -10.02 -5.49
CA ILE A 182 1.74 -10.47 -4.10
C ILE A 182 0.45 -10.01 -3.43
N VAL A 183 -0.32 -10.92 -2.85
CA VAL A 183 -1.55 -10.60 -2.09
C VAL A 183 -1.29 -10.79 -0.60
N VAL A 184 -1.60 -9.79 0.22
CA VAL A 184 -1.41 -9.84 1.67
C VAL A 184 -2.66 -9.40 2.43
N ASN A 185 -2.86 -9.99 3.60
CA ASN A 185 -3.85 -9.58 4.60
C ASN A 185 -3.14 -9.47 5.95
N CYS A 186 -2.55 -8.31 6.23
CA CYS A 186 -1.79 -8.11 7.46
C CYS A 186 -2.74 -8.02 8.66
N SER A 187 -2.32 -8.52 9.82
CA SER A 187 -3.07 -8.41 11.08
C SER A 187 -2.38 -7.55 12.12
N THR A 188 -1.12 -7.16 11.90
CA THR A 188 -0.35 -6.31 12.81
C THR A 188 0.26 -5.09 12.08
N PRO A 189 0.45 -3.96 12.77
CA PRO A 189 1.13 -2.80 12.19
C PRO A 189 2.57 -3.10 11.73
N ALA A 190 3.33 -3.94 12.46
CA ALA A 190 4.68 -4.31 12.05
C ALA A 190 4.71 -5.12 10.74
N ASN A 191 3.76 -6.02 10.52
CA ASN A 191 3.67 -6.72 9.23
C ASN A 191 3.39 -5.74 8.09
N TYR A 192 2.51 -4.75 8.30
CA TYR A 192 2.23 -3.73 7.30
C TYR A 192 3.47 -2.87 7.00
N PHE A 193 4.20 -2.44 8.03
CA PHE A 193 5.47 -1.73 7.89
C PHE A 193 6.47 -2.51 7.02
N HIS A 194 6.70 -3.78 7.34
CA HIS A 194 7.67 -4.63 6.62
C HIS A 194 7.24 -4.95 5.20
N VAL A 195 5.94 -5.19 4.97
CA VAL A 195 5.44 -5.48 3.63
C VAL A 195 5.60 -4.26 2.70
N LEU A 196 5.38 -3.05 3.20
CA LEU A 196 5.66 -1.82 2.45
C LEU A 196 7.15 -1.67 2.16
N ARG A 197 8.01 -1.89 3.17
CA ARG A 197 9.47 -1.80 2.99
C ARG A 197 10.00 -2.81 1.97
N ARG A 198 9.50 -4.04 2.03
CA ARG A 198 9.87 -5.12 1.12
C ARG A 198 9.68 -4.75 -0.35
N GLN A 199 8.70 -3.90 -0.69
CA GLN A 199 8.45 -3.54 -2.09
C GLN A 199 9.61 -2.85 -2.79
N ILE A 200 10.41 -2.09 -2.06
CA ILE A 200 11.56 -1.40 -2.62
C ILE A 200 12.86 -2.16 -2.37
N LEU A 201 12.97 -2.85 -1.23
CA LEU A 201 14.16 -3.60 -0.84
C LEU A 201 14.36 -4.91 -1.64
N LEU A 202 13.30 -5.46 -2.23
CA LEU A 202 13.45 -6.58 -3.18
C LEU A 202 14.26 -6.13 -4.42
N PRO A 203 15.08 -7.02 -5.01
CA PRO A 203 15.87 -6.71 -6.21
C PRO A 203 15.04 -6.67 -7.49
N PHE A 204 13.72 -6.79 -7.39
CA PHE A 204 12.76 -6.76 -8.48
C PHE A 204 11.49 -6.01 -8.04
N ARG A 205 10.57 -5.78 -8.98
CA ARG A 205 9.27 -5.17 -8.69
C ARG A 205 8.12 -6.10 -9.08
N LYS A 206 7.18 -6.23 -8.15
CA LYS A 206 5.91 -6.93 -8.31
C LYS A 206 4.79 -6.06 -7.75
N PRO A 207 3.59 -6.07 -8.36
CA PRO A 207 2.44 -5.43 -7.75
C PRO A 207 2.14 -6.03 -6.38
N LEU A 208 1.68 -5.20 -5.45
CA LEU A 208 1.28 -5.59 -4.11
C LEU A 208 -0.19 -5.28 -3.91
N ILE A 209 -0.97 -6.29 -3.55
CA ILE A 209 -2.37 -6.14 -3.18
C ILE A 209 -2.45 -6.27 -1.66
N VAL A 210 -2.76 -5.18 -0.96
CA VAL A 210 -2.91 -5.15 0.50
C VAL A 210 -4.39 -5.03 0.85
N LEU A 211 -4.93 -6.03 1.51
CA LEU A 211 -6.22 -5.93 2.19
C LEU A 211 -5.99 -5.09 3.45
N THR A 212 -6.15 -3.77 3.34
CA THR A 212 -5.92 -2.86 4.46
C THR A 212 -7.09 -2.92 5.45
N PRO A 213 -6.84 -2.73 6.75
CA PRO A 213 -7.90 -2.86 7.72
C PRO A 213 -8.79 -1.63 7.80
N LYS A 214 -9.96 -1.81 8.41
CA LYS A 214 -10.86 -0.73 8.82
C LYS A 214 -10.94 -0.63 10.34
N SER A 215 -11.49 -1.64 11.02
CA SER A 215 -11.55 -1.68 12.50
C SER A 215 -10.17 -1.79 13.17
N LEU A 216 -9.24 -2.56 12.61
CA LEU A 216 -7.89 -2.72 13.19
C LEU A 216 -7.09 -1.42 13.21
N LEU A 217 -7.48 -0.40 12.44
CA LEU A 217 -6.85 0.93 12.51
C LEU A 217 -6.89 1.52 13.94
N ARG A 218 -7.87 1.12 14.76
CA ARG A 218 -8.04 1.60 16.13
C ARG A 218 -8.21 0.49 17.16
N HIS A 219 -8.13 -0.79 16.77
CA HIS A 219 -8.36 -1.88 17.68
C HIS A 219 -7.27 -1.88 18.78
N PRO A 220 -7.64 -1.94 20.09
CA PRO A 220 -6.67 -1.79 21.18
C PRO A 220 -5.52 -2.81 21.16
N GLU A 221 -5.77 -4.00 20.63
CA GLU A 221 -4.80 -5.10 20.50
C GLU A 221 -4.07 -5.11 19.14
N ALA A 222 -4.53 -4.35 18.14
CA ALA A 222 -3.86 -4.26 16.85
C ALA A 222 -2.72 -3.24 16.91
N LYS A 223 -1.69 -3.59 17.67
CA LYS A 223 -0.51 -2.76 17.94
C LYS A 223 0.75 -3.60 17.86
N SER A 224 1.87 -2.95 17.52
CA SER A 224 3.18 -3.60 17.46
C SER A 224 4.21 -2.86 18.31
N SER A 225 5.21 -3.58 18.83
CA SER A 225 6.39 -2.95 19.42
C SER A 225 7.24 -2.29 18.34
N PHE A 226 7.97 -1.23 18.67
CA PHE A 226 9.00 -0.67 17.80
C PHE A 226 10.07 -1.71 17.48
N ASP A 227 10.37 -2.60 18.42
CA ASP A 227 11.43 -3.60 18.30
C ASP A 227 11.15 -4.61 17.18
N GLU A 228 9.87 -4.85 16.86
CA GLU A 228 9.44 -5.67 15.72
C GLU A 228 9.78 -5.04 14.37
N MET A 229 10.14 -3.75 14.33
CA MET A 229 10.40 -2.97 13.11
C MET A 229 11.84 -2.46 13.00
N VAL A 230 12.73 -2.84 13.94
CA VAL A 230 14.14 -2.40 13.93
C VAL A 230 14.98 -3.19 12.94
N SER A 231 14.78 -4.50 12.85
CA SER A 231 15.47 -5.40 11.92
C SER A 231 14.54 -5.81 10.79
N GLY A 232 14.88 -5.44 9.54
CA GLY A 232 14.07 -5.73 8.35
C GLY A 232 14.45 -4.88 7.15
#